data_AF-A0A963BHV0-F1
#
_entry.id   AF-A0A963BHV0-F1
#
_cell.length_a   1.000
_cell.length_b   1.000
_cell.length_c   1.000
_cell.angle_alpha   90.00
_cell.angle_beta   90.00
_cell.angle_gamma   90.00
#
_symmetry.space_group_name_H-M   'P 1'
#
loop_
_entity.id
_entity.type
_entity.pdbx_description
1 polymer ?
#
loop_
_entity_poly.entity_id
_entity_poly.type
_entity_poly.pdbx_seq_one_letter_code
_entity_poly.pdbx_strand_id
1 'polypeptide(L)'
;MQAVSLIVLGLLGALFLYVAVRMSMAIGQNLQQGMAFREALALRMKSLRLEKMLGAIGVDSNRYLHTEPVTDIARQMHNCQGCKATDTCDSALQARPSLSLNEIEFCPNQPALVRIRMEEDDPTAEPKQAA
;
A
#
# COMPACT_ATOMS: atom_id res chain seq x y z
N MET A 1 47.06 -34.59 -7.81
CA MET A 1 45.93 -34.05 -8.59
C MET A 1 44.58 -34.27 -7.92
N GLN A 2 44.27 -35.48 -7.41
CA GLN A 2 42.97 -35.76 -6.74
C GLN A 2 42.72 -34.94 -5.47
N ALA A 3 43.70 -34.84 -4.56
CA ALA A 3 43.55 -34.06 -3.33
C ALA A 3 43.30 -32.55 -3.59
N VAL A 4 43.99 -31.97 -4.58
CA VAL A 4 43.81 -30.57 -4.97
C VAL A 4 42.40 -30.33 -5.51
N SER A 5 41.88 -31.25 -6.33
CA SER A 5 40.50 -31.17 -6.85
C SER A 5 39.46 -31.21 -5.73
N LEU A 6 39.65 -32.08 -4.72
CA LEU A 6 38.74 -32.16 -3.56
C LEU A 6 38.76 -30.86 -2.72
N ILE A 7 39.94 -30.26 -2.52
CA ILE A 7 40.06 -28.98 -1.81
C ILE A 7 39.35 -27.87 -2.57
N VAL A 8 39.55 -27.77 -3.89
CA VAL A 8 38.91 -26.78 -4.74
C VAL A 8 37.39 -26.94 -4.74
N LEU A 9 36.89 -28.17 -4.82
CA LEU A 9 35.46 -28.46 -4.77
C LEU A 9 34.85 -28.08 -3.41
N GLY A 10 35.55 -28.37 -2.30
CA GLY A 10 35.12 -27.96 -0.96
C GLY A 10 35.03 -26.44 -0.80
N LEU A 11 36.04 -25.72 -1.29
CA LEU A 11 36.05 -24.24 -1.26
C LEU A 11 34.92 -23.65 -2.11
N LEU A 12 34.69 -24.19 -3.31
CA LEU A 12 33.55 -23.79 -4.15
C LEU A 12 32.22 -24.06 -3.45
N GLY A 13 32.04 -25.26 -2.88
CA GLY A 13 30.84 -25.61 -2.14
C GLY A 13 30.57 -24.68 -0.95
N ALA A 14 31.61 -24.36 -0.17
CA ALA A 14 31.51 -23.42 0.93
C ALA A 14 31.15 -22.00 0.46
N LEU A 15 31.73 -21.54 -0.66
CA LEU A 15 31.40 -20.25 -1.26
C LEU A 15 29.94 -20.20 -1.72
N PHE A 16 29.45 -21.25 -2.40
CA PHE A 16 28.05 -21.34 -2.82
C PHE A 16 27.10 -21.33 -1.63
N LEU A 17 27.38 -22.11 -0.59
CA LEU A 17 26.59 -22.13 0.64
C LEU A 17 26.54 -20.74 1.29
N TYR A 18 27.70 -20.08 1.39
CA TYR A 18 27.81 -18.74 1.93
C TYR A 18 26.94 -17.74 1.16
N VAL A 19 27.03 -17.72 -0.18
CA VAL A 19 26.22 -16.84 -1.03
C VAL A 19 24.73 -17.16 -0.88
N ALA A 20 24.34 -18.43 -0.86
CA ALA A 20 22.95 -18.84 -0.70
C ALA A 20 22.35 -18.33 0.61
N VAL A 21 23.06 -18.52 1.74
CA VAL A 21 22.63 -18.02 3.05
C VAL A 21 22.50 -16.50 3.05
N ARG A 22 23.49 -15.79 2.50
CA ARG A 22 23.48 -14.32 2.41
C ARG A 22 22.28 -13.81 1.59
N MET A 23 21.97 -14.47 0.48
CA MET A 23 20.81 -14.12 -0.36
C MET A 23 19.49 -14.36 0.38
N SER A 24 19.33 -15.52 1.03
CA SER A 24 18.12 -15.80 1.83
C SER A 24 17.91 -14.77 2.94
N MET A 25 18.99 -14.36 3.63
CA MET A 25 18.92 -13.31 4.65
C MET A 25 18.53 -11.96 4.05
N ALA A 26 19.12 -11.56 2.92
CA ALA A 26 18.81 -10.29 2.26
C ALA A 26 17.35 -10.24 1.79
N ILE A 27 16.83 -11.32 1.21
CA ILE A 27 15.42 -11.44 0.82
C ILE A 27 14.53 -11.30 2.06
N GLY A 28 14.85 -12.01 3.15
CA GLY A 28 14.08 -11.93 4.39
C GLY A 28 14.04 -10.52 4.98
N GLN A 29 15.18 -9.82 4.99
CA GLN A 29 15.26 -8.44 5.47
C GLN A 29 14.47 -7.48 4.59
N ASN A 30 14.55 -7.62 3.27
CA ASN A 30 13.79 -6.79 2.33
C ASN A 30 12.27 -6.98 2.49
N LEU A 31 11.82 -8.23 2.69
CA LEU A 31 10.41 -8.53 2.94
C LEU A 31 9.92 -7.91 4.26
N GLN A 32 10.73 -8.00 5.33
CA GLN A 32 10.40 -7.35 6.61
C GLN A 32 10.30 -5.83 6.47
N GLN A 33 11.23 -5.20 5.76
CA GLN A 33 11.18 -3.75 5.50
C GLN A 33 9.93 -3.37 4.70
N GLY A 34 9.56 -4.16 3.69
CA GLY A 34 8.34 -3.95 2.92
C GLY A 34 7.07 -4.02 3.78
N MET A 35 6.98 -5.02 4.67
CA MET A 35 5.85 -5.15 5.60
C MET A 35 5.78 -3.99 6.59
N ALA A 36 6.90 -3.66 7.23
CA ALA A 36 6.97 -2.56 8.20
C ALA A 36 6.60 -1.22 7.54
N PHE A 37 7.01 -1.00 6.30
CA PHE A 37 6.63 0.19 5.54
C PHE A 37 5.11 0.24 5.29
N ARG A 38 4.49 -0.87 4.85
CA ARG A 38 3.04 -0.91 4.61
C ARG A 38 2.24 -0.73 5.90
N GLU A 39 2.69 -1.30 7.01
CA GLU A 39 2.08 -1.11 8.32
C GLU A 39 2.15 0.35 8.76
N ALA A 40 3.31 1.00 8.61
CA ALA A 40 3.48 2.42 8.91
C ALA A 40 2.58 3.31 8.01
N LEU A 41 2.41 2.95 6.74
CA LEU A 41 1.52 3.65 5.81
C LEU A 41 0.06 3.53 6.26
N ALA A 42 -0.38 2.31 6.63
CA ALA A 42 -1.72 2.05 7.13
C ALA A 42 -2.03 2.85 8.41
N LEU A 43 -1.09 2.87 9.36
CA LEU A 43 -1.22 3.64 10.61
C LEU A 43 -1.34 5.14 10.34
N ARG A 44 -0.54 5.68 9.42
CA ARG A 44 -0.63 7.10 9.04
C ARG A 44 -1.97 7.40 8.38
N MET A 45 -2.44 6.56 7.47
CA MET A 45 -3.75 6.72 6.83
C MET A 45 -4.88 6.73 7.86
N LYS A 46 -4.78 5.87 8.88
CA LYS A 46 -5.76 5.76 9.98
C LYS A 46 -5.98 7.05 10.77
N SER A 47 -4.98 7.94 10.76
CA SER A 47 -5.06 9.24 11.43
C SER A 47 -5.72 10.33 10.58
N LEU A 48 -5.98 10.07 9.30
CA LEU A 48 -6.48 11.06 8.35
C LEU A 48 -7.98 10.96 8.15
N ARG A 49 -8.60 12.08 7.76
CA ARG A 49 -9.99 12.12 7.28
C ARG A 49 -10.23 11.23 6.07
N LEU A 50 -9.16 10.91 5.32
CA LEU A 50 -9.21 10.02 4.17
C LEU A 50 -9.74 8.62 4.53
N GLU A 51 -9.35 8.04 5.67
CA GLU A 51 -9.87 6.72 6.11
C GLU A 51 -11.39 6.78 6.30
N LYS A 52 -11.87 7.81 7.01
CA LYS A 52 -13.30 8.02 7.23
C LYS A 52 -14.05 8.26 5.92
N MET A 53 -13.43 8.99 5.00
CA MET A 53 -14.00 9.26 3.68
C MET A 53 -14.14 7.98 2.86
N LEU A 54 -13.10 7.14 2.81
CA LEU A 54 -13.15 5.82 2.16
C LEU A 54 -14.32 5.00 2.70
N GLY A 55 -14.44 4.89 4.04
CA GLY A 55 -15.56 4.19 4.67
C GLY A 55 -16.92 4.80 4.34
N ALA A 56 -17.05 6.13 4.34
CA ALA A 56 -18.31 6.82 4.04
C ALA A 56 -18.76 6.63 2.58
N ILE A 57 -17.83 6.58 1.63
CA ILE A 57 -18.16 6.25 0.23
C ILE A 57 -18.20 4.73 -0.01
N GLY A 58 -18.13 3.92 1.05
CA GLY A 58 -18.23 2.47 1.05
C GLY A 58 -17.06 1.74 0.39
N VAL A 59 -15.87 2.33 0.42
CA VAL A 59 -14.61 1.69 0.01
C VAL A 59 -13.92 1.07 1.21
N ASP A 60 -13.51 -0.20 1.10
CA ASP A 60 -12.81 -0.87 2.19
C ASP A 60 -11.36 -0.37 2.28
N SER A 61 -11.02 0.25 3.40
CA SER A 61 -9.70 0.85 3.60
C SER A 61 -8.56 -0.18 3.56
N ASN A 62 -8.80 -1.43 3.93
CA ASN A 62 -7.80 -2.48 3.90
C ASN A 62 -7.57 -2.94 2.45
N ARG A 63 -8.64 -3.18 1.69
CA ARG A 63 -8.58 -3.46 0.26
C ARG A 63 -7.86 -2.34 -0.47
N TYR A 64 -8.24 -1.08 -0.25
CA TYR A 64 -7.57 0.09 -0.81
C TYR A 64 -6.05 0.09 -0.58
N LEU A 65 -5.59 -0.18 0.65
CA LEU A 65 -4.16 -0.25 0.96
C LEU A 65 -3.42 -1.40 0.26
N HIS A 66 -4.13 -2.47 -0.11
CA HIS A 66 -3.58 -3.63 -0.79
C HIS A 66 -3.63 -3.51 -2.31
N THR A 67 -4.65 -2.85 -2.87
CA THR A 67 -4.87 -2.78 -4.31
C THR A 67 -4.30 -1.52 -4.95
N GLU A 68 -4.28 -0.39 -4.24
CA GLU A 68 -3.75 0.84 -4.81
C GLU A 68 -2.21 0.90 -4.71
N PRO A 69 -1.53 1.48 -5.73
CA PRO A 69 -0.10 1.71 -5.68
C PRO A 69 0.27 2.59 -4.48
N VAL A 70 1.37 2.24 -3.79
CA VAL A 70 1.87 3.01 -2.63
C VAL A 70 2.07 4.49 -2.96
N THR A 71 2.54 4.79 -4.18
CA THR A 71 2.76 6.15 -4.65
C THR A 71 1.47 6.95 -4.80
N ASP A 72 0.38 6.29 -5.24
CA ASP A 72 -0.95 6.89 -5.32
C ASP A 72 -1.54 7.09 -3.92
N ILE A 73 -1.41 6.08 -3.04
CA ILE A 73 -1.84 6.19 -1.64
C ILE A 73 -1.12 7.37 -0.96
N ALA A 74 0.19 7.46 -1.08
CA ALA A 74 0.98 8.53 -0.48
C ALA A 74 0.59 9.92 -1.02
N ARG A 75 0.33 10.03 -2.33
CA ARG A 75 -0.15 11.27 -2.96
C ARG A 75 -1.53 11.66 -2.43
N GLN A 76 -2.45 10.72 -2.36
CA GLN A 76 -3.79 10.97 -1.84
C GLN A 76 -3.76 11.37 -0.35
N MET A 77 -2.92 10.72 0.46
CA MET A 77 -2.69 11.12 1.84
C MET A 77 -2.14 12.54 1.96
N HIS A 78 -1.15 12.90 1.13
CA HIS A 78 -0.58 14.24 1.10
C HIS A 78 -1.64 15.29 0.73
N ASN A 79 -2.42 15.04 -0.31
CA ASN A 79 -3.53 15.91 -0.73
C ASN A 79 -4.57 16.08 0.39
N CYS A 80 -4.91 15.00 1.08
CA CYS A 80 -5.86 15.04 2.19
C CYS A 80 -5.30 15.87 3.37
N GLN A 81 -4.02 15.67 3.72
CA GLN A 81 -3.37 16.36 4.82
C GLN A 81 -3.21 17.86 4.54
N GLY A 82 -2.94 18.24 3.28
CA GLY A 82 -2.84 19.63 2.85
C GLY A 82 -4.18 20.31 2.52
N CYS A 83 -5.30 19.58 2.59
CA CYS A 83 -6.61 20.09 2.25
C CYS A 83 -7.09 21.14 3.27
N LYS A 84 -7.59 22.28 2.78
CA LYS A 84 -8.14 23.36 3.62
C LYS A 84 -9.63 23.23 3.91
N ALA A 85 -10.37 22.44 3.12
CA ALA A 85 -11.81 22.23 3.27
C ALA A 85 -12.14 21.23 4.41
N THR A 86 -11.48 21.37 5.56
CA THR A 86 -11.59 20.43 6.69
C THR A 86 -12.96 20.49 7.35
N ASP A 87 -13.52 21.68 7.59
CA ASP A 87 -14.84 21.86 8.19
C ASP A 87 -15.96 21.29 7.31
N THR A 88 -15.88 21.51 5.99
CA THR A 88 -16.81 20.93 5.01
C THR A 88 -16.72 19.40 5.01
N CYS A 89 -15.49 18.87 5.03
CA CYS A 89 -15.25 17.42 5.10
C CYS A 89 -15.84 16.81 6.36
N ASP A 90 -15.55 17.39 7.53
CA ASP A 90 -16.03 16.88 8.81
C ASP A 90 -17.56 16.98 8.93
N SER A 91 -18.16 18.05 8.41
CA SER A 91 -19.61 18.21 8.35
C SER A 91 -20.26 17.14 7.46
N ALA A 92 -19.70 16.87 6.29
CA ALA A 92 -20.20 15.82 5.39
C ALA A 92 -20.11 14.43 6.03
N LEU A 93 -18.97 14.10 6.65
CA LEU A 93 -18.74 12.82 7.33
C LEU A 93 -19.62 12.62 8.57
N GLN A 94 -20.07 13.69 9.22
CA GLN A 94 -20.96 13.62 10.38
C GLN A 94 -22.44 13.57 10.00
N ALA A 95 -22.83 14.20 8.89
CA ALA A 95 -24.23 14.34 8.50
C ALA A 95 -24.89 12.99 8.17
N ARG A 96 -24.14 12.05 7.59
CA ARG A 96 -24.66 10.74 7.17
C ARG A 96 -23.58 9.65 7.26
N PRO A 97 -23.97 8.40 7.55
CA PRO A 97 -23.04 7.27 7.60
C PRO A 97 -22.50 6.88 6.21
N SER A 98 -23.21 7.24 5.14
CA SER A 98 -22.78 7.02 3.76
C SER A 98 -22.88 8.30 2.93
N LEU A 99 -21.93 8.47 2.03
CA LEU A 99 -21.80 9.59 1.10
C LEU A 99 -21.76 9.06 -0.33
N SER A 100 -22.41 9.77 -1.24
CA SER A 100 -22.28 9.56 -2.68
C SER A 100 -21.06 10.28 -3.25
N LEU A 101 -20.63 9.85 -4.43
CA LEU A 101 -19.44 10.41 -5.10
C LEU A 101 -19.59 11.89 -5.50
N ASN A 102 -20.82 12.36 -5.67
CA ASN A 102 -21.12 13.77 -5.99
C ASN A 102 -21.07 14.65 -4.73
N GLU A 103 -21.31 14.08 -3.56
CA GLU A 103 -21.28 14.83 -2.29
C GLU A 103 -19.85 15.18 -1.85
N ILE A 104 -18.83 14.60 -2.50
CA ILE A 104 -17.42 14.79 -2.15
C ILE A 104 -16.65 15.64 -3.18
N GLU A 105 -17.33 16.44 -4.02
CA GLU A 105 -16.71 17.34 -5.01
C GLU A 105 -15.70 18.34 -4.40
N PHE A 106 -15.88 18.70 -3.12
CA PHE A 106 -14.93 19.54 -2.39
C PHE A 106 -13.60 18.82 -2.06
N CYS A 107 -13.55 17.49 -2.16
CA CYS A 107 -12.41 16.69 -1.78
C CYS A 107 -11.36 16.67 -2.91
N PRO A 108 -10.09 17.04 -2.66
CA PRO A 108 -9.05 17.02 -3.68
C PRO A 108 -8.74 15.61 -4.21
N ASN A 109 -9.16 14.56 -3.48
CA ASN A 109 -8.99 13.18 -3.89
C ASN A 109 -10.21 12.62 -4.64
N GLN A 110 -11.29 13.39 -4.84
CA GLN A 110 -12.52 12.88 -5.46
C GLN A 110 -12.25 12.11 -6.78
N PRO A 111 -11.44 12.61 -7.74
CA PRO A 111 -11.25 11.89 -9.00
C PRO A 111 -10.66 10.49 -8.80
N ALA A 112 -9.75 10.35 -7.84
CA ALA A 112 -9.15 9.06 -7.49
C ALA A 112 -10.16 8.16 -6.76
N LEU A 113 -10.92 8.72 -5.82
CA LEU A 113 -11.91 7.98 -5.03
C LEU A 113 -13.07 7.45 -5.88
N VAL A 114 -13.53 8.23 -6.87
CA VAL A 114 -14.52 7.79 -7.87
C VAL A 114 -14.03 6.58 -8.63
N ARG A 115 -12.79 6.63 -9.12
CA ARG A 115 -12.15 5.51 -9.84
C ARG A 115 -12.11 4.26 -8.97
N ILE A 116 -11.60 4.38 -7.75
CA ILE A 116 -11.45 3.25 -6.82
C ILE A 116 -12.81 2.62 -6.51
N ARG A 117 -13.83 3.45 -6.28
CA ARG A 117 -15.17 2.96 -6.00
C ARG A 117 -15.77 2.19 -7.17
N MET A 118 -15.59 2.70 -8.40
CA MET A 118 -16.03 2.01 -9.62
C MET A 118 -15.30 0.68 -9.82
N GLU A 119 -14.00 0.62 -9.51
CA GLU A 119 -13.19 -0.60 -9.59
C GLU A 119 -13.61 -1.65 -8.53
N GLU A 120 -14.10 -1.23 -7.35
CA GLU A 120 -14.59 -2.16 -6.34
C GLU A 120 -15.97 -2.77 -6.66
N ASP A 121 -16.83 -2.00 -7.34
CA ASP A 121 -18.14 -2.46 -7.77
C ASP A 121 -18.08 -3.35 -9.05
N ASP A 122 -16.92 -3.44 -9.72
CA ASP A 122 -16.69 -4.32 -10.88
C ASP A 122 -16.15 -5.72 -10.46
N PRO A 123 -16.95 -6.81 -10.61
CA PRO A 123 -16.52 -8.16 -10.26
C PRO A 123 -15.44 -8.75 -11.19
N THR A 124 -15.09 -8.07 -12.28
CA THR A 124 -14.10 -8.50 -13.26
C THR A 124 -12.77 -7.73 -13.21
N ALA A 125 -12.66 -6.72 -12.33
CA ALA A 125 -11.47 -5.89 -12.23
C ALA A 125 -10.24 -6.71 -11.79
N GLU A 126 -9.22 -6.77 -12.65
CA GLU A 126 -7.93 -7.37 -12.31
C GLU A 126 -7.19 -6.52 -11.26
N PRO A 127 -6.57 -7.13 -10.24
CA PRO A 127 -5.81 -6.39 -9.24
C PRO A 127 -4.61 -5.68 -9.88
N LYS A 128 -4.47 -4.38 -9.61
CA LYS A 128 -3.31 -3.61 -10.06
C LYS A 128 -2.04 -4.25 -9.51
N GLN A 129 -1.09 -4.56 -10.40
CA GLN A 129 0.21 -5.10 -10.01
C GLN A 129 0.90 -4.12 -9.06
N ALA A 130 1.16 -4.57 -7.83
CA ALA A 130 1.96 -3.83 -6.86
C ALA A 130 3.41 -3.75 -7.37
N ALA A 131 3.76 -2.63 -7.99
CA ALA A 131 5.14 -2.28 -8.33
C ALA A 131 5.89 -1.75 -7.11
#